data_AF-A0A0E0BHK9-F1
#
_entry.id   AF-A0A0E0BHK9-F1
#
_cell.length_a   1.000
_cell.length_b   1.000
_cell.length_c   1.000
_cell.angle_alpha   90.00
_cell.angle_beta   90.00
_cell.angle_gamma   90.00
#
_symmetry.space_group_name_H-M   'P 1'
#
loop_
_entity.id
_entity.type
_entity.pdbx_description
1 polymer ?
#
loop_
_entity_poly.entity_id
_entity_poly.type
_entity_poly.pdbx_seq_one_letter_code
_entity_poly.pdbx_strand_id
1 'polypeptide(L)'
;MASSETPPPPSPGTGGAVPLAPALLGLLRFVLSSHLTAPDPALPLSPSYCSRLLLDDDDDDDLLEKLAAGLARCVEEGRLQVAAAAAEAGIPAGEAWSEEREREWEAVVLEKGNELKRMYDAVEFELHVQEPYFTQLRAGTKKVEGRLAAEMLQAEMISEVLPGISSIEQGVGVYRKFYTEEKESLYGVLAISVSKPTAQPYIIMTELLAGLGSDGLGRLLGMVKTAGTVQDGLPPPRSVLISSCMKLHQPNVMVPDGLKMARSPEGFSRGWKH
;
A
#
# COMPACT_ATOMS: atom_id res chain seq x y z
N MET A 1 -6.24 22.91 -37.81
CA MET A 1 -5.82 22.95 -36.39
C MET A 1 -6.60 21.88 -35.68
N ALA A 2 -5.96 20.77 -35.32
CA ALA A 2 -6.63 19.70 -34.57
C ALA A 2 -6.68 20.13 -33.11
N SER A 3 -7.87 20.46 -32.62
CA SER A 3 -8.11 20.65 -31.19
C SER A 3 -7.78 19.33 -30.49
N SER A 4 -6.85 19.37 -29.53
CA SER A 4 -6.58 18.22 -28.67
C SER A 4 -7.77 18.04 -27.73
N GLU A 5 -8.77 17.27 -28.18
CA GLU A 5 -9.89 16.88 -27.32
C GLU A 5 -9.35 15.98 -26.20
N THR A 6 -9.41 16.49 -24.98
CA THR A 6 -9.19 15.65 -23.79
C THR A 6 -10.40 14.72 -23.69
N PRO A 7 -10.21 13.39 -23.65
CA PRO A 7 -11.33 12.47 -23.58
C PRO A 7 -12.14 12.74 -22.31
N PRO A 8 -13.49 12.62 -22.36
CA PRO A 8 -14.33 12.80 -21.20
C PRO A 8 -13.95 11.79 -20.11
N PRO A 9 -14.09 12.16 -18.81
CA PRO A 9 -13.79 11.23 -17.74
C PRO A 9 -14.68 9.98 -17.87
N PRO A 10 -14.13 8.79 -17.61
CA PRO A 10 -14.88 7.55 -17.74
C PRO A 10 -16.15 7.60 -16.89
N SER A 11 -17.18 6.88 -17.35
CA SER A 11 -18.39 6.67 -16.56
C SER A 11 -18.04 5.94 -15.27
N PRO A 12 -18.76 6.18 -14.16
CA PRO A 12 -18.59 5.41 -12.94
C PRO A 12 -18.71 3.92 -13.29
N GLY A 13 -17.74 3.12 -12.87
CA GLY A 13 -17.88 1.67 -12.96
C GLY A 13 -19.01 1.24 -12.03
N THR A 14 -19.89 0.35 -12.48
CA THR A 14 -20.78 -0.38 -11.58
C THR A 14 -19.89 -1.26 -10.70
N GLY A 15 -19.79 -0.92 -9.41
CA GLY A 15 -18.89 -1.60 -8.48
C GLY A 15 -19.21 -3.08 -8.39
N GLY A 16 -18.29 -3.92 -8.88
CA GLY A 16 -18.13 -5.24 -8.27
C GLY A 16 -17.58 -5.06 -6.86
N ALA A 17 -17.83 -6.01 -5.97
CA ALA A 17 -17.25 -5.99 -4.62
C ALA A 17 -15.75 -5.69 -4.70
N VAL A 18 -15.29 -4.63 -4.02
CA VAL A 18 -13.89 -4.22 -4.04
C VAL A 18 -13.06 -5.34 -3.38
N PRO A 19 -12.16 -6.01 -4.11
CA PRO A 19 -11.39 -7.11 -3.53
C PRO A 19 -10.49 -6.60 -2.40
N LEU A 20 -10.58 -7.24 -1.23
CA LEU A 20 -9.94 -6.74 0.00
C LEU A 20 -8.42 -6.66 -0.14
N ALA A 21 -7.75 -7.71 -0.64
CA ALA A 21 -6.29 -7.73 -0.73
C ALA A 21 -5.70 -6.58 -1.60
N PRO A 22 -6.14 -6.36 -2.86
CA PRO A 22 -5.73 -5.21 -3.65
C PRO A 22 -6.04 -3.86 -2.99
N ALA A 23 -7.18 -3.74 -2.31
CA ALA A 23 -7.56 -2.52 -1.61
C ALA A 23 -6.63 -2.22 -0.44
N LEU A 24 -6.33 -3.23 0.39
CA LEU A 24 -5.37 -3.12 1.48
C LEU A 24 -3.96 -2.80 0.97
N LEU A 25 -3.53 -3.38 -0.16
CA LEU A 25 -2.24 -3.09 -0.78
C LEU A 25 -2.12 -1.60 -1.15
N GLY A 26 -3.13 -1.05 -1.84
CA GLY A 26 -3.17 0.36 -2.19
C GLY A 26 -3.17 1.27 -0.96
N LEU A 27 -3.92 0.89 0.08
CA LEU A 27 -4.03 1.64 1.32
C LEU A 27 -2.74 1.61 2.14
N LEU A 28 -2.09 0.46 2.27
CA LEU A 28 -0.78 0.30 2.90
C LEU A 28 0.26 1.17 2.20
N ARG A 29 0.33 1.08 0.86
CA ARG A 29 1.25 1.90 0.06
C ARG A 29 1.03 3.38 0.32
N PHE A 30 -0.22 3.82 0.38
CA PHE A 30 -0.59 5.21 0.66
C PHE A 30 -0.15 5.66 2.06
N VAL A 31 -0.47 4.89 3.11
CA VAL A 31 -0.15 5.24 4.50
C VAL A 31 1.36 5.29 4.71
N LEU A 32 2.08 4.26 4.27
CA LEU A 32 3.53 4.18 4.43
C LEU A 32 4.25 5.28 3.62
N SER A 33 3.84 5.55 2.38
CA SER A 33 4.45 6.62 1.57
C SER A 33 4.19 8.02 2.15
N SER A 34 2.98 8.22 2.69
CA SER A 34 2.62 9.47 3.36
C SER A 34 3.49 9.69 4.60
N HIS A 35 3.70 8.65 5.41
CA HIS A 35 4.57 8.69 6.59
C HIS A 35 6.03 9.01 6.24
N LEU A 36 6.55 8.50 5.12
CA LEU A 36 7.90 8.84 4.66
C LEU A 36 8.03 10.31 4.26
N THR A 37 6.96 10.91 3.74
CA THR A 37 6.94 12.30 3.31
C THR A 37 6.74 13.26 4.50
N ALA A 38 5.85 12.89 5.42
CA ALA A 38 5.53 13.64 6.63
C ALA A 38 5.24 12.63 7.76
N PRO A 39 6.23 12.36 8.64
CA PRO A 39 6.08 11.36 9.70
C PRO A 39 4.88 11.64 10.60
N ASP A 40 4.00 10.63 10.70
CA ASP A 40 2.84 10.62 11.57
C ASP A 40 3.23 10.06 12.95
N PRO A 41 3.11 10.83 14.05
CA PRO A 41 3.40 10.32 15.39
C PRO A 41 2.50 9.15 15.83
N ALA A 42 1.34 8.97 15.19
CA ALA A 42 0.46 7.83 15.44
C ALA A 42 0.95 6.52 14.81
N LEU A 43 1.94 6.58 13.90
CA LEU A 43 2.52 5.41 13.25
C LEU A 43 3.94 5.14 13.81
N PRO A 44 4.10 4.26 14.81
CA PRO A 44 5.38 3.99 15.47
C PRO A 44 6.30 3.08 14.64
N LEU A 45 6.36 3.29 13.32
CA LEU A 45 7.28 2.60 12.41
C LEU A 45 8.39 3.53 11.99
N SER A 46 9.63 3.05 12.00
CA SER A 46 10.77 3.84 11.56
C SER A 46 10.72 4.09 10.04
N PRO A 47 11.18 5.26 9.55
CA PRO A 47 11.22 5.54 8.11
C PRO A 47 12.01 4.49 7.31
N SER A 48 13.07 3.91 7.89
CA SER A 48 13.84 2.85 7.22
C SER A 48 13.08 1.53 7.11
N TYR A 49 12.17 1.24 8.05
CA TYR A 49 11.28 0.10 7.99
C TYR A 49 10.23 0.30 6.89
N CYS A 50 9.54 1.45 6.90
CA CYS A 50 8.55 1.78 5.88
C CYS A 50 9.15 1.80 4.48
N SER A 51 10.33 2.40 4.31
CA SER A 51 11.03 2.42 3.02
C SER A 51 11.33 1.02 2.51
N ARG A 52 11.73 0.09 3.38
CA ARG A 52 12.03 -1.31 3.00
C ARG A 52 10.78 -2.11 2.65
N LEU A 53 9.66 -1.89 3.34
CA LEU A 53 8.37 -2.48 2.94
C LEU A 53 7.94 -2.03 1.54
N LEU A 54 8.26 -0.78 1.17
CA LEU A 54 7.87 -0.21 -0.12
C LEU A 54 8.84 -0.51 -1.27
N LEU A 55 9.95 -1.22 -1.01
CA LEU A 55 10.90 -1.58 -2.07
C LEU A 55 10.27 -2.62 -3.00
N ASP A 56 10.28 -2.29 -4.29
CA ASP A 56 9.95 -3.18 -5.39
C ASP A 56 11.29 -3.70 -5.93
N ASP A 57 11.82 -4.76 -5.32
CA ASP A 57 12.97 -5.49 -5.90
C ASP A 57 12.40 -6.42 -7.00
N ASP A 58 13.01 -6.41 -8.18
CA ASP A 58 12.59 -7.18 -9.38
C ASP A 58 12.49 -8.73 -9.21
N ASP A 59 12.74 -9.26 -8.01
CA ASP A 59 12.78 -10.70 -7.68
C ASP A 59 11.84 -11.05 -6.50
N ASP A 60 10.62 -11.54 -6.79
CA ASP A 60 9.71 -12.41 -6.00
C ASP A 60 9.42 -12.12 -4.49
N ASP A 61 9.93 -11.04 -3.91
CA ASP A 61 9.76 -10.67 -2.50
C ASP A 61 9.10 -9.29 -2.32
N ASP A 62 7.98 -9.02 -3.01
CA ASP A 62 7.13 -7.87 -2.68
C ASP A 62 6.51 -8.08 -1.27
N LEU A 63 7.23 -7.58 -0.26
CA LEU A 63 6.83 -7.65 1.13
C LEU A 63 5.50 -6.93 1.38
N LEU A 64 5.21 -5.87 0.62
CA LEU A 64 3.97 -5.12 0.76
C LEU A 64 2.79 -5.94 0.25
N GLU A 65 2.94 -6.59 -0.90
CA GLU A 65 1.91 -7.48 -1.46
C GLU A 65 1.68 -8.69 -0.53
N LYS A 66 2.75 -9.31 -0.03
CA LYS A 66 2.66 -10.42 0.94
C LYS A 66 1.96 -9.99 2.22
N LEU A 67 2.26 -8.81 2.75
CA LEU A 67 1.60 -8.26 3.92
C LEU A 67 0.12 -8.00 3.66
N ALA A 68 -0.22 -7.37 2.53
CA ALA A 68 -1.61 -7.08 2.16
C ALA A 68 -2.44 -8.35 2.00
N ALA A 69 -1.91 -9.35 1.29
CA ALA A 69 -2.55 -10.66 1.12
C ALA A 69 -2.67 -11.41 2.45
N GLY A 70 -1.64 -11.35 3.29
CA GLY A 70 -1.64 -11.95 4.62
C GLY A 70 -2.72 -11.35 5.53
N LEU A 71 -2.82 -10.02 5.56
CA LEU A 71 -3.86 -9.30 6.30
C LEU A 71 -5.25 -9.65 5.80
N ALA A 72 -5.49 -9.58 4.49
CA ALA A 72 -6.79 -9.92 3.90
C ALA A 72 -7.23 -11.34 4.27
N ARG A 73 -6.32 -12.32 4.12
CA ARG A 73 -6.58 -13.70 4.49
C ARG A 73 -6.91 -13.86 5.97
N CYS A 74 -6.18 -13.19 6.87
CA CYS A 74 -6.47 -13.26 8.30
C CYS A 74 -7.86 -12.73 8.63
N VAL A 75 -8.28 -11.65 7.98
CA VAL A 75 -9.63 -11.07 8.12
C VAL A 75 -10.70 -12.03 7.61
N GLU A 76 -10.50 -12.64 6.44
CA GLU A 76 -11.46 -13.55 5.81
C GLU A 76 -11.62 -14.86 6.59
N GLU A 77 -10.53 -15.40 7.12
CA GLU A 77 -10.53 -16.65 7.87
C GLU A 77 -10.83 -16.45 9.37
N GLY A 78 -10.87 -15.20 9.83
CA GLY A 78 -11.18 -14.84 11.22
C GLY A 78 -10.12 -15.26 12.23
N ARG A 79 -8.87 -15.45 11.80
CA ARG A 79 -7.75 -15.82 12.66
C ARG A 79 -6.42 -15.40 12.08
N LEU A 80 -5.44 -15.14 12.93
CA LEU A 80 -4.06 -14.95 12.52
C LEU A 80 -3.48 -16.34 12.17
N GLN A 81 -3.18 -16.59 10.89
CA GLN A 81 -2.53 -17.84 10.48
C GLN A 81 -1.03 -17.76 10.73
N VAL A 82 -0.60 -18.21 11.91
CA VAL A 82 0.77 -17.98 12.38
C VAL A 82 1.62 -19.24 12.58
N ALA A 83 1.04 -20.44 12.58
CA ALA A 83 1.75 -21.64 13.09
C ALA A 83 2.49 -22.50 12.04
N ALA A 84 2.10 -22.49 10.76
CA ALA A 84 2.63 -23.45 9.79
C ALA A 84 4.13 -23.26 9.47
N ALA A 85 4.60 -22.01 9.33
CA ALA A 85 5.98 -21.75 8.95
C ALA A 85 7.02 -22.07 10.05
N ALA A 86 6.70 -21.79 11.32
CA ALA A 86 7.61 -22.10 12.44
C ALA A 86 7.65 -23.60 12.77
N ALA A 87 6.52 -24.30 12.60
CA ALA A 87 6.44 -25.75 12.78
C ALA A 87 7.16 -26.51 11.66
N GLU A 88 7.05 -26.06 10.39
CA GLU A 88 7.81 -26.64 9.28
C GLU A 88 9.32 -26.35 9.35
N ALA A 89 9.72 -25.22 9.94
CA ALA A 89 11.12 -24.84 10.10
C ALA A 89 11.83 -25.52 11.30
N GLY A 90 11.13 -26.30 12.13
CA GLY A 90 11.72 -27.07 13.23
C GLY A 90 12.28 -26.22 14.39
N ILE A 91 11.75 -25.02 14.61
CA ILE A 91 12.29 -24.04 15.56
C ILE A 91 11.86 -24.36 17.01
N PRO A 92 12.77 -24.34 18.00
CA PRO A 92 12.44 -24.64 19.40
C PRO A 92 11.43 -23.64 20.00
N ALA A 93 10.50 -24.14 20.81
CA ALA A 93 9.41 -23.38 21.44
C ALA A 93 9.84 -22.18 22.33
N GLY A 94 11.14 -22.03 22.63
CA GLY A 94 11.68 -20.93 23.44
C GLY A 94 11.89 -19.60 22.69
N GLU A 95 11.76 -19.59 21.36
CA GLU A 95 11.95 -18.41 20.49
C GLU A 95 10.62 -17.90 19.87
N ALA A 96 9.50 -18.53 20.22
CA ALA A 96 8.17 -18.12 19.78
C ALA A 96 7.72 -16.84 20.49
N TRP A 97 6.90 -16.03 19.82
CA TRP A 97 6.24 -14.89 20.46
C TRP A 97 5.36 -15.36 21.61
N SER A 98 5.23 -14.56 22.68
CA SER A 98 4.34 -14.91 23.78
C SER A 98 2.91 -15.03 23.27
N GLU A 99 2.17 -16.04 23.72
CA GLU A 99 0.76 -16.24 23.34
C GLU A 99 -0.10 -14.99 23.59
N GLU A 100 0.19 -14.22 24.64
CA GLU A 100 -0.47 -12.95 24.95
C GLU A 100 -0.30 -11.93 23.80
N ARG A 101 0.92 -11.70 23.36
CA ARG A 101 1.22 -10.81 22.21
C ARG A 101 0.59 -11.29 20.92
N GLU A 102 0.59 -12.60 20.65
CA GLU A 102 -0.07 -13.13 19.45
C GLU A 102 -1.59 -12.89 19.49
N ARG A 103 -2.22 -13.02 20.67
CA ARG A 103 -3.65 -12.68 20.86
C ARG A 103 -3.92 -11.19 20.71
N GLU A 104 -3.04 -10.32 21.21
CA GLU A 104 -3.16 -8.88 21.02
C GLU A 104 -3.12 -8.50 19.54
N TRP A 105 -2.17 -9.04 18.78
CA TRP A 105 -2.07 -8.80 17.34
C TRP A 105 -3.27 -9.36 16.57
N GLU A 106 -3.71 -10.57 16.90
CA GLU A 106 -4.91 -11.15 16.29
C GLU A 106 -6.13 -10.27 16.56
N ALA A 107 -6.32 -9.80 17.80
CA ALA A 107 -7.44 -8.92 18.14
C ALA A 107 -7.42 -7.62 17.29
N VAL A 108 -6.26 -6.98 17.15
CA VAL A 108 -6.11 -5.76 16.33
C VAL A 108 -6.40 -6.04 14.85
N VAL A 109 -5.83 -7.11 14.28
CA VAL A 109 -6.04 -7.48 12.88
C VAL A 109 -7.51 -7.77 12.60
N LEU A 110 -8.17 -8.52 13.48
CA LEU A 110 -9.57 -8.86 13.31
C LEU A 110 -10.48 -7.65 13.53
N GLU A 111 -10.22 -6.81 14.53
CA GLU A 111 -11.04 -5.62 14.78
C GLU A 111 -10.92 -4.63 13.62
N LYS A 112 -9.71 -4.15 13.34
CA LYS A 112 -9.45 -3.10 12.35
C LYS A 112 -9.57 -3.60 10.92
N GLY A 113 -9.16 -4.83 10.67
CA GLY A 113 -9.32 -5.47 9.37
C GLY A 113 -10.79 -5.71 8.99
N ASN A 114 -11.65 -6.11 9.93
CA ASN A 114 -13.09 -6.21 9.65
C ASN A 114 -13.74 -4.84 9.47
N GLU A 115 -13.27 -3.81 10.18
CA GLU A 115 -13.73 -2.44 9.94
C GLU A 115 -13.41 -1.97 8.51
N LEU A 116 -12.16 -2.17 8.06
CA LEU A 116 -11.77 -1.90 6.68
C LEU A 116 -12.59 -2.71 5.68
N LYS A 117 -12.79 -4.01 5.94
CA LYS A 117 -13.61 -4.86 5.09
C LYS A 117 -15.03 -4.33 4.94
N ARG A 118 -15.69 -3.92 6.03
CA ARG A 118 -17.03 -3.30 5.97
C ARG A 118 -17.03 -2.00 5.16
N MET A 119 -15.98 -1.18 5.29
CA MET A 119 -15.87 0.06 4.50
C MET A 119 -15.78 -0.24 3.00
N TYR A 120 -15.00 -1.26 2.60
CA TYR A 120 -14.86 -1.66 1.19
C TYR A 120 -16.07 -2.41 0.65
N ASP A 121 -16.70 -3.27 1.45
CA ASP A 121 -17.94 -3.96 1.10
C ASP A 121 -19.11 -2.97 0.86
N ALA A 122 -19.05 -1.78 1.47
CA ALA A 122 -20.05 -0.72 1.32
C ALA A 122 -19.82 0.16 0.07
N VAL A 123 -18.77 -0.06 -0.71
CA VAL A 123 -18.51 0.72 -1.93
C VAL A 123 -19.44 0.26 -3.05
N GLU A 124 -20.39 1.11 -3.43
CA GLU A 124 -21.35 0.83 -4.50
C GLU A 124 -20.84 1.25 -5.89
N PHE A 125 -20.00 2.28 -5.94
CA PHE A 125 -19.44 2.82 -7.18
C PHE A 125 -18.08 3.48 -6.97
N GLU A 126 -17.22 3.38 -7.98
CA GLU A 126 -15.95 4.08 -8.03
C GLU A 126 -16.04 5.26 -9.00
N LEU A 127 -15.59 6.43 -8.55
CA LEU A 127 -15.68 7.67 -9.29
C LEU A 127 -14.29 8.21 -9.60
N HIS A 128 -13.98 8.29 -10.90
CA HIS A 128 -12.72 8.88 -11.34
C HIS A 128 -12.83 10.41 -11.38
N VAL A 129 -12.08 11.07 -10.50
CA VAL A 129 -12.04 12.53 -10.42
C VAL A 129 -10.69 13.04 -10.90
N GLN A 130 -10.71 13.98 -11.86
CA GLN A 130 -9.48 14.61 -12.36
C GLN A 130 -8.99 15.74 -11.44
N GLU A 131 -7.68 16.00 -11.47
CA GLU A 131 -7.14 17.23 -10.88
C GLU A 131 -7.62 18.46 -11.68
N PRO A 132 -7.90 19.60 -11.02
CA PRO A 132 -7.66 19.92 -9.60
C PRO A 132 -8.78 19.47 -8.64
N TYR A 133 -9.87 18.89 -9.17
CA TYR A 133 -11.09 18.61 -8.40
C TYR A 133 -10.89 17.53 -7.35
N PHE A 134 -10.01 16.55 -7.60
CA PHE A 134 -9.66 15.53 -6.61
C PHE A 134 -9.05 16.17 -5.35
N THR A 135 -8.06 17.06 -5.51
CA THR A 135 -7.46 17.80 -4.39
C THR A 135 -8.50 18.66 -3.65
N GLN A 136 -9.45 19.27 -4.38
CA GLN A 136 -10.52 20.08 -3.78
C GLN A 136 -11.53 19.24 -2.99
N LEU A 137 -11.93 18.07 -3.49
CA LEU A 137 -12.78 17.12 -2.76
C LEU A 137 -12.07 16.65 -1.48
N ARG A 138 -10.77 16.32 -1.57
CA ARG A 138 -9.95 15.93 -0.41
C ARG A 138 -9.88 17.02 0.65
N ALA A 139 -9.79 18.29 0.22
CA ALA A 139 -9.78 19.46 1.11
C ALA A 139 -11.17 19.85 1.62
N GLY A 140 -12.24 19.22 1.12
CA GLY A 140 -13.63 19.57 1.45
C GLY A 140 -14.10 20.91 0.88
N THR A 141 -13.32 21.52 -0.01
CA THR A 141 -13.68 22.79 -0.67
C THR A 141 -14.66 22.58 -1.82
N LYS A 142 -14.56 21.43 -2.50
CA LYS A 142 -15.59 20.93 -3.42
C LYS A 142 -16.45 19.91 -2.68
N LYS A 143 -17.78 20.03 -2.79
CA LYS A 143 -18.74 19.15 -2.12
C LYS A 143 -19.78 18.55 -3.06
N VAL A 144 -19.81 19.01 -4.30
CA VAL A 144 -20.75 18.49 -5.30
C VAL A 144 -19.97 18.12 -6.54
N GLU A 145 -20.07 16.86 -6.96
CA GLU A 145 -19.69 16.44 -8.30
C GLU A 145 -20.90 16.50 -9.22
N GLY A 146 -21.00 17.58 -9.99
CA GLY A 146 -22.03 17.71 -11.02
C GLY A 146 -21.57 17.15 -12.37
N ARG A 147 -22.47 16.53 -13.12
CA ARG A 147 -22.35 16.30 -14.57
C ARG A 147 -23.40 17.14 -15.32
N LEU A 148 -23.06 18.42 -15.53
CA LEU A 148 -23.59 19.50 -16.43
C LEU A 148 -25.12 19.79 -16.53
N ALA A 149 -25.65 20.80 -15.81
CA ALA A 149 -26.71 21.74 -16.26
C ALA A 149 -26.59 23.10 -15.56
N ALA A 150 -27.03 24.17 -16.22
CA ALA A 150 -27.19 25.50 -15.61
C ALA A 150 -28.16 25.47 -14.42
N GLU A 151 -29.22 24.67 -14.51
CA GLU A 151 -30.20 24.47 -13.43
C GLU A 151 -29.56 23.79 -12.21
N MET A 152 -28.65 22.83 -12.43
CA MET A 152 -27.90 22.21 -11.34
C MET A 152 -26.96 23.21 -10.67
N LEU A 153 -26.26 24.05 -11.44
CA LEU A 153 -25.40 25.12 -10.89
C LEU A 153 -26.17 26.26 -10.19
N GLN A 154 -27.48 26.36 -10.45
CA GLN A 154 -28.38 27.28 -9.76
C GLN A 154 -28.95 26.65 -8.49
N ALA A 155 -29.32 25.37 -8.54
CA ALA A 155 -29.87 24.63 -7.42
C ALA A 155 -28.80 24.29 -6.36
N GLU A 156 -27.62 23.87 -6.82
CA GLU A 156 -26.43 23.64 -6.02
C GLU A 156 -25.58 24.92 -6.00
N MET A 157 -25.02 25.31 -4.86
CA MET A 157 -24.18 26.51 -4.82
C MET A 157 -22.97 26.33 -5.76
N ILE A 158 -22.84 27.19 -6.78
CA ILE A 158 -21.76 27.10 -7.79
C ILE A 158 -20.37 27.02 -7.17
N SER A 159 -20.14 27.64 -6.02
CA SER A 159 -18.88 27.58 -5.29
C SER A 159 -18.58 26.20 -4.67
N GLU A 160 -19.60 25.40 -4.38
CA GLU A 160 -19.47 24.01 -3.88
C GLU A 160 -19.32 23.00 -5.02
N VAL A 161 -19.79 23.34 -6.22
CA VAL A 161 -19.64 22.55 -7.44
C VAL A 161 -18.31 22.85 -8.15
N LEU A 162 -17.97 24.13 -8.35
CA LEU A 162 -16.77 24.59 -9.07
C LEU A 162 -16.06 25.69 -8.26
N PRO A 163 -15.22 25.31 -7.28
CA PRO A 163 -14.48 26.29 -6.46
C PRO A 163 -13.67 27.26 -7.32
N GLY A 164 -13.85 28.56 -7.09
CA GLY A 164 -13.20 29.63 -7.83
C GLY A 164 -14.00 30.19 -9.02
N ILE A 165 -15.18 29.65 -9.32
CA ILE A 165 -16.10 30.16 -10.34
C ILE A 165 -17.34 30.73 -9.66
N SER A 166 -17.74 31.94 -10.05
CA SER A 166 -18.89 32.65 -9.46
C SER A 166 -20.04 32.92 -10.44
N SER A 167 -19.84 32.68 -11.74
CA SER A 167 -20.86 32.87 -12.79
C SER A 167 -21.31 31.52 -13.34
N ILE A 168 -22.62 31.34 -13.46
CA ILE A 168 -23.23 30.13 -14.04
C ILE A 168 -22.78 29.95 -15.48
N GLU A 169 -22.69 31.02 -16.25
CA GLU A 169 -22.24 31.00 -17.65
C GLU A 169 -20.80 30.48 -17.75
N GLN A 170 -19.91 30.92 -16.86
CA GLN A 170 -18.55 30.40 -16.79
C GLN A 170 -18.52 28.92 -16.37
N GLY A 171 -19.35 28.53 -15.39
CA GLY A 171 -19.47 27.14 -14.94
C GLY A 171 -19.96 26.21 -16.05
N VAL A 172 -20.97 26.61 -16.82
CA VAL A 172 -21.45 25.88 -18.01
C VAL A 172 -20.31 25.73 -19.03
N GLY A 173 -19.53 26.79 -19.26
CA GLY A 173 -18.38 26.77 -20.15
C GLY A 173 -17.27 25.78 -19.74
N VAL A 174 -17.12 25.45 -18.45
CA VAL A 174 -16.20 24.41 -17.99
C VAL A 174 -16.67 23.04 -18.47
N TYR A 175 -17.95 22.75 -18.26
CA TYR A 175 -18.50 21.44 -18.58
C TYR A 175 -18.74 21.22 -20.08
N ARG A 176 -19.02 22.29 -20.85
CA ARG A 176 -19.21 22.21 -22.31
C ARG A 176 -17.93 21.80 -23.06
N LYS A 177 -16.77 21.82 -22.39
CA LYS A 177 -15.52 21.21 -22.89
C LYS A 177 -15.57 19.68 -22.96
N PHE A 178 -16.47 19.04 -22.21
CA PHE A 178 -16.54 17.60 -22.03
C PHE A 178 -17.86 16.98 -22.49
N TYR A 179 -18.97 17.72 -22.38
CA TYR A 179 -20.31 17.21 -22.73
C TYR A 179 -21.08 18.20 -23.62
N THR A 180 -21.60 17.69 -24.74
CA THR A 180 -22.40 18.48 -25.69
C THR A 180 -23.85 18.63 -25.22
N GLU A 181 -24.58 19.59 -25.78
CA GLU A 181 -26.00 19.83 -25.46
C GLU A 181 -26.89 18.64 -25.83
N GLU A 182 -26.55 17.92 -26.90
CA GLU A 182 -27.31 16.76 -27.34
C GLU A 182 -27.21 15.62 -26.32
N LYS A 183 -26.03 15.40 -25.73
CA LYS A 183 -25.83 14.38 -24.68
C LYS A 183 -26.53 14.78 -23.38
N GLU A 184 -26.50 16.06 -23.04
CA GLU A 184 -27.23 16.61 -21.88
C GLU A 184 -28.74 16.40 -22.03
N SER A 185 -29.31 16.74 -23.18
CA SER A 185 -30.74 16.53 -23.46
C SER A 185 -31.13 15.04 -23.48
N LEU A 186 -30.24 14.17 -23.96
CA LEU A 186 -30.50 12.74 -24.06
C LEU A 186 -30.42 12.00 -22.70
N TYR A 187 -29.45 12.33 -21.85
CA TYR A 187 -29.17 11.59 -20.62
C TYR A 187 -29.54 12.34 -19.34
N GLY A 188 -29.78 13.65 -19.42
CA GLY A 188 -29.97 14.50 -18.26
C GLY A 188 -28.70 14.69 -17.44
N VAL A 189 -28.89 15.14 -16.21
CA VAL A 189 -27.85 15.72 -15.35
C VAL A 189 -27.99 15.15 -13.96
N LEU A 190 -26.87 14.71 -13.39
CA LEU A 190 -26.82 14.26 -12.02
C LEU A 190 -25.86 15.13 -11.21
N ALA A 191 -26.32 15.59 -10.06
CA ALA A 191 -25.49 16.16 -9.00
C ALA A 191 -25.26 15.09 -7.95
N ILE A 192 -23.99 14.77 -7.69
CA ILE A 192 -23.57 13.86 -6.63
C ILE A 192 -23.02 14.72 -5.50
N SER A 193 -23.75 14.79 -4.38
CA SER A 193 -23.22 15.39 -3.17
C SER A 193 -22.17 14.47 -2.54
N VAL A 194 -21.00 15.01 -2.25
CA VAL A 194 -19.86 14.32 -1.67
C VAL A 194 -19.59 14.90 -0.29
N SER A 195 -19.58 14.03 0.72
CA SER A 195 -19.13 14.37 2.06
C SER A 195 -17.97 13.47 2.45
N LYS A 196 -17.08 13.96 3.31
CA LYS A 196 -15.95 13.19 3.84
C LYS A 196 -16.38 12.54 5.15
N PRO A 197 -16.50 11.20 5.23
CA PRO A 197 -16.73 10.50 6.50
C PRO A 197 -15.63 10.80 7.52
N THR A 198 -16.00 10.88 8.80
CA THR A 198 -15.03 11.06 9.91
C THR A 198 -14.09 9.87 10.03
N ALA A 199 -14.60 8.66 9.86
CA ALA A 199 -13.81 7.44 9.75
C ALA A 199 -13.35 7.25 8.31
N GLN A 200 -12.04 7.33 8.08
CA GLN A 200 -11.42 7.12 6.77
C GLN A 200 -10.57 5.87 6.80
N PRO A 201 -10.48 5.09 5.70
CA PRO A 201 -9.70 3.85 5.68
C PRO A 201 -8.25 4.03 6.14
N TYR A 202 -7.61 5.16 5.78
CA TYR A 202 -6.22 5.41 6.17
C TYR A 202 -6.04 5.57 7.69
N ILE A 203 -7.05 6.06 8.41
CA ILE A 203 -7.02 6.16 9.88
C ILE A 203 -7.00 4.76 10.47
N ILE A 204 -7.91 3.91 10.01
CA ILE A 204 -8.04 2.52 10.48
C ILE A 204 -6.78 1.71 10.15
N MET A 205 -6.20 1.92 8.96
CA MET A 205 -4.93 1.31 8.59
C MET A 205 -3.77 1.78 9.46
N THR A 206 -3.67 3.09 9.76
CA THR A 206 -2.65 3.60 10.68
C THR A 206 -2.79 2.96 12.08
N GLU A 207 -4.01 2.85 12.60
CA GLU A 207 -4.27 2.18 13.89
C GLU A 207 -3.90 0.70 13.87
N LEU A 208 -4.21 -0.02 12.77
CA LEU A 208 -3.84 -1.41 12.56
C LEU A 208 -2.31 -1.57 12.57
N LEU A 209 -1.60 -0.75 11.80
CA LEU A 209 -0.13 -0.78 11.73
C LEU A 209 0.51 -0.42 13.08
N ALA A 210 -0.06 0.54 13.80
CA ALA A 210 0.40 0.93 15.13
C ALA A 210 0.19 -0.17 16.18
N GLY A 211 -0.94 -0.86 16.14
CA GLY A 211 -1.23 -1.98 17.05
C GLY A 211 -0.37 -3.22 16.78
N LEU A 212 0.05 -3.42 15.53
CA LEU A 212 1.00 -4.49 15.18
C LEU A 212 2.45 -4.13 15.51
N GLY A 213 2.87 -2.90 15.18
CA GLY A 213 4.28 -2.49 15.23
C GLY A 213 5.17 -3.33 14.30
N SER A 214 6.49 -3.11 14.36
CA SER A 214 7.46 -3.86 13.54
C SER A 214 7.45 -5.36 13.84
N ASP A 215 7.23 -5.74 15.10
CA ASP A 215 7.15 -7.14 15.55
C ASP A 215 5.93 -7.88 14.97
N GLY A 216 4.73 -7.30 15.07
CA GLY A 216 3.51 -7.91 14.55
C GLY A 216 3.48 -7.98 13.02
N LEU A 217 4.03 -6.96 12.35
CA LEU A 217 4.19 -6.96 10.90
C LEU A 217 5.22 -8.01 10.45
N GLY A 218 6.36 -8.11 11.14
CA GLY A 218 7.34 -9.17 10.91
C GLY A 218 6.71 -10.54 11.12
N ARG A 219 5.88 -10.70 12.15
CA ARG A 219 5.15 -11.94 12.43
C ARG A 219 4.22 -12.35 11.27
N LEU A 220 3.47 -11.40 10.71
CA LEU A 220 2.62 -11.60 9.53
C LEU A 220 3.41 -11.98 8.27
N LEU A 221 4.62 -11.44 8.14
CA LEU A 221 5.57 -11.78 7.07
C LEU A 221 6.29 -13.13 7.30
N GLY A 222 5.93 -13.87 8.35
CA GLY A 222 6.55 -15.16 8.68
C GLY A 222 7.95 -15.03 9.28
N MET A 223 8.33 -13.84 9.75
CA MET A 223 9.63 -13.62 10.38
C MET A 223 9.65 -14.17 11.80
N VAL A 224 10.79 -14.76 12.16
CA VAL A 224 11.02 -15.37 13.47
C VAL A 224 11.96 -14.46 14.27
N LYS A 225 11.71 -14.40 15.58
CA LYS A 225 12.57 -13.67 16.49
C LYS A 225 13.85 -14.47 16.72
N THR A 226 14.99 -13.96 16.27
CA THR A 226 16.30 -14.54 16.57
C THR A 226 17.08 -13.60 17.48
N ALA A 227 17.89 -14.16 18.38
CA ALA A 227 18.71 -13.33 19.27
C ALA A 227 19.75 -12.54 18.46
N GLY A 228 19.75 -11.21 18.61
CA GLY A 228 20.73 -10.33 17.94
C GLY A 228 20.22 -9.64 16.67
N THR A 229 18.98 -9.86 16.25
CA THR A 229 18.39 -9.04 15.17
C THR A 229 18.02 -7.65 15.66
N VAL A 230 18.13 -6.68 14.76
CA VAL A 230 17.63 -5.32 15.00
C VAL A 230 16.11 -5.38 15.06
N GLN A 231 15.50 -4.76 16.08
CA GLN A 231 14.04 -4.77 16.30
C GLN A 231 13.24 -4.26 15.08
N ASP A 232 13.83 -3.35 14.28
CA ASP A 232 13.26 -2.84 13.04
C ASP A 232 13.90 -3.46 11.77
N GLY A 233 14.44 -4.67 11.90
CA GLY A 233 15.22 -5.32 10.86
C GLY A 233 14.37 -6.12 9.88
N LEU A 234 13.81 -5.48 8.86
CA LEU A 234 13.43 -6.23 7.64
C LEU A 234 14.70 -6.76 6.95
N PRO A 235 14.65 -7.97 6.34
CA PRO A 235 15.78 -8.50 5.60
C PRO A 235 16.24 -7.48 4.55
N PRO A 236 17.56 -7.31 4.36
CA PRO A 236 18.06 -6.40 3.34
C PRO A 236 17.63 -6.91 1.95
N PRO A 237 17.41 -5.98 1.01
CA PRO A 237 17.20 -6.30 -0.41
C PRO A 237 18.17 -7.36 -0.92
N ARG A 238 17.70 -8.32 -1.73
CA ARG A 238 18.59 -9.33 -2.33
C ARG A 238 19.64 -8.66 -3.20
N SER A 239 19.28 -7.60 -3.91
CA SER A 239 20.18 -6.76 -4.70
C SER A 239 21.37 -6.24 -3.86
N VAL A 240 21.11 -5.79 -2.63
CA VAL A 240 22.13 -5.34 -1.67
C VAL A 240 22.98 -6.51 -1.18
N LEU A 241 22.37 -7.66 -0.87
CA LEU A 241 23.09 -8.86 -0.47
C LEU A 241 24.04 -9.35 -1.58
N ILE A 242 23.54 -9.46 -2.81
CA ILE A 242 24.31 -9.86 -3.99
C ILE A 242 25.44 -8.85 -4.22
N SER A 243 25.15 -7.55 -4.22
CA SER A 243 26.17 -6.49 -4.36
C SER A 243 27.26 -6.60 -3.29
N SER A 244 26.88 -6.84 -2.03
CA SER A 244 27.83 -6.99 -0.93
C SER A 244 28.71 -8.24 -1.09
N CYS A 245 28.14 -9.36 -1.50
CA CYS A 245 28.88 -10.59 -1.81
C CYS A 245 29.85 -10.39 -2.99
N MET A 246 29.46 -9.62 -4.01
CA MET A 246 30.31 -9.31 -5.16
C MET A 246 31.41 -8.31 -4.83
N LYS A 247 31.18 -7.35 -3.92
CA LYS A 247 32.21 -6.40 -3.43
C LYS A 247 33.35 -7.10 -2.69
N LEU A 248 33.10 -8.20 -2.00
CA LEU A 248 34.13 -9.03 -1.36
C LEU A 248 35.01 -9.79 -2.37
N HIS A 249 34.54 -9.93 -3.62
CA HIS A 249 35.27 -10.58 -4.71
C HIS A 249 36.05 -9.58 -5.58
N GLN A 250 36.62 -8.51 -5.02
CA GLN A 250 37.63 -7.74 -5.74
C GLN A 250 38.96 -8.52 -5.72
N PRO A 251 39.47 -9.07 -6.85
CA PRO A 251 40.69 -9.87 -6.86
C PRO A 251 41.98 -9.05 -6.69
N ASN A 252 41.88 -7.75 -6.43
CA ASN A 252 42.99 -6.80 -6.51
C ASN A 252 43.52 -6.32 -5.16
N VAL A 253 43.50 -7.19 -4.15
CA VAL A 253 44.38 -6.99 -3.00
C VAL A 253 45.79 -7.38 -3.43
N MET A 254 46.65 -6.38 -3.67
CA MET A 254 48.09 -6.60 -3.72
C MET A 254 48.50 -7.31 -2.43
N VAL A 255 48.87 -8.58 -2.54
CA VAL A 255 49.44 -9.34 -1.44
C VAL A 255 50.74 -8.63 -1.04
N PRO A 256 50.89 -8.14 0.20
CA PRO A 256 52.17 -7.64 0.67
C PRO A 256 53.17 -8.81 0.66
N ASP A 257 54.36 -8.58 0.10
CA ASP A 257 55.46 -9.53 0.06
C ASP A 257 55.76 -10.08 1.47
N GLY A 258 55.19 -11.23 1.83
CA GLY A 258 55.37 -11.77 3.17
C GLY A 258 54.61 -13.04 3.54
N LEU A 259 53.51 -13.38 2.88
CA LEU A 259 52.75 -14.60 3.22
C LEU A 259 52.79 -15.63 2.09
N LYS A 260 53.81 -16.50 2.14
CA LYS A 260 53.87 -17.70 1.29
C LYS A 260 52.78 -18.67 1.72
N MET A 261 51.74 -18.82 0.90
CA MET A 261 50.83 -19.98 0.95
C MET A 261 51.66 -21.27 0.81
N ALA A 262 51.55 -22.17 1.78
CA ALA A 262 52.14 -23.49 1.69
C ALA A 262 51.45 -24.28 0.56
N ARG A 263 52.20 -24.65 -0.48
CA ARG A 263 51.74 -25.65 -1.46
C ARG A 263 51.63 -26.99 -0.75
N SER A 264 50.45 -27.60 -0.81
CA SER A 264 50.27 -29.01 -0.51
C SER A 264 51.06 -29.86 -1.52
N PRO A 265 51.79 -30.90 -1.12
CA PRO A 265 52.46 -31.77 -2.06
C PRO A 265 51.45 -32.65 -2.80
N GLU A 266 51.61 -32.74 -4.11
CA GLU A 266 50.89 -33.64 -4.99
C GLU A 266 51.12 -35.11 -4.60
N GLY A 267 50.07 -35.91 -4.67
CA GLY A 267 50.16 -37.35 -4.76
C GLY A 267 49.30 -38.09 -3.74
N PHE A 268 48.03 -38.32 -4.07
CA PHE A 268 47.40 -39.62 -3.81
C PHE A 268 46.20 -39.81 -4.72
N SER A 269 46.41 -40.61 -5.77
CA SER A 269 45.35 -41.15 -6.60
C SER A 269 44.65 -42.27 -5.83
N ARG A 270 43.33 -42.19 -5.63
CA ARG A 270 42.48 -43.36 -5.36
C ARG A 270 41.03 -43.06 -5.74
N GLY A 271 40.59 -43.77 -6.78
CA GLY A 271 39.25 -43.66 -7.36
C GLY A 271 38.15 -44.12 -6.43
N TRP A 272 36.95 -43.59 -6.69
CA TRP A 272 35.71 -44.06 -6.11
C TRP A 272 35.04 -45.00 -7.12
N LYS A 273 34.88 -46.27 -6.73
CA LYS A 273 33.93 -47.19 -7.34
C LYS A 273 32.67 -47.20 -6.48
N HIS A 274 31.56 -46.91 -7.16
CA HIS A 274 30.14 -47.07 -6.81
C HIS A 274 29.63 -46.38 -5.54
#